data_AF-A0A968WTP7-F1
#
_entry.id   AF-A0A968WTP7-F1
#
_cell.length_a   1.000
_cell.length_b   1.000
_cell.length_c   1.000
_cell.angle_alpha   90.00
_cell.angle_beta   90.00
_cell.angle_gamma   90.00
#
_symmetry.space_group_name_H-M   'P 1'
#
loop_
_entity.id
_entity.type
_entity.pdbx_description
1 polymer ?
#
loop_
_entity_poly.entity_id
_entity_poly.type
_entity_poly.pdbx_seq_one_letter_code
_entity_poly.pdbx_strand_id
1 'polypeptide(L)'
;MFSLIQSYTQWLHGKWPAGGVEKAPITNDDGTCNIPGVRIVGDLTGVPLLKFSADTGARAVQEILQEKTFSKGGDSKTLDLVIIGAGVSGISAAIEAKKAGLNFHLYESAEAFSTIGISPAKNLFSPIRRT
;
A
#
# COMPACT_ATOMS: atom_id res chain seq x y z
N MET A 1 -26.46 -14.06 -31.06
CA MET A 1 -25.75 -14.71 -29.94
C MET A 1 -24.24 -14.43 -29.95
N PHE A 2 -23.56 -14.50 -31.10
CA PHE A 2 -22.12 -14.18 -31.21
C PHE A 2 -21.73 -12.73 -30.90
N SER A 3 -22.60 -11.73 -31.17
CA SER A 3 -22.23 -10.32 -30.94
C SER A 3 -22.15 -9.90 -29.48
N LEU A 4 -22.86 -10.60 -28.56
CA LEU A 4 -22.76 -10.37 -27.11
C LEU A 4 -21.41 -10.84 -26.58
N ILE A 5 -20.95 -12.01 -27.02
CA ILE A 5 -19.64 -12.55 -26.67
C ILE A 5 -18.55 -11.64 -27.24
N GLN A 6 -18.69 -11.18 -28.48
CA GLN A 6 -17.76 -10.27 -29.13
C GLN A 6 -17.69 -8.90 -28.44
N SER A 7 -18.83 -8.34 -28.02
CA SER A 7 -18.87 -7.07 -27.29
C SER A 7 -18.24 -7.21 -25.89
N TYR A 8 -18.50 -8.34 -25.23
CA TYR A 8 -17.91 -8.66 -23.92
C TYR A 8 -16.40 -8.89 -24.02
N THR A 9 -15.91 -9.64 -25.01
CA THR A 9 -14.48 -9.84 -25.22
C THR A 9 -13.77 -8.57 -25.65
N GLN A 10 -14.43 -7.69 -26.41
CA GLN A 10 -13.90 -6.39 -26.78
C GLN A 10 -13.86 -5.40 -25.60
N TRP A 11 -14.81 -5.50 -24.67
CA TRP A 11 -14.77 -4.79 -23.39
C TRP A 11 -13.64 -5.29 -22.49
N LEU A 12 -13.43 -6.61 -22.40
CA LEU A 12 -12.37 -7.21 -21.59
C LEU A 12 -10.95 -6.86 -22.07
N HIS A 13 -10.71 -6.78 -23.40
CA HIS A 13 -9.34 -6.81 -23.94
C HIS A 13 -8.71 -5.47 -24.34
N GLY A 14 -9.42 -4.35 -24.43
CA GLY A 14 -8.85 -3.27 -25.26
C GLY A 14 -9.19 -1.82 -24.98
N LYS A 15 -9.95 -1.48 -23.94
CA LYS A 15 -10.28 -0.07 -23.67
C LYS A 15 -10.22 0.33 -22.20
N TRP A 16 -9.47 -0.39 -21.38
CA TRP A 16 -9.02 0.25 -20.15
C TRP A 16 -8.06 1.37 -20.58
N PRO A 17 -8.31 2.64 -20.22
CA PRO A 17 -7.29 3.67 -20.36
C PRO A 17 -6.20 3.29 -19.38
N ALA A 18 -5.29 2.40 -19.80
CA ALA A 18 -3.98 2.34 -19.19
C ALA A 18 -3.44 3.76 -19.41
N GLY A 19 -3.38 4.55 -18.33
CA GLY A 19 -2.68 5.82 -18.37
C GLY A 19 -1.25 5.60 -18.89
N GLY A 20 -0.51 6.69 -19.05
CA GLY A 20 0.93 6.55 -19.30
C GLY A 20 1.56 5.60 -18.28
N VAL A 21 2.57 4.84 -18.69
CA VAL A 21 3.33 4.00 -17.76
C VAL A 21 3.94 4.92 -16.71
N GLU A 22 3.37 4.93 -15.51
CA GLU A 22 3.96 5.65 -14.39
C GLU A 22 5.26 4.92 -13.99
N LYS A 23 6.32 5.69 -13.80
CA LYS A 23 7.61 5.13 -13.36
C LYS A 23 7.47 4.73 -11.90
N ALA A 24 7.46 3.42 -11.65
CA ALA A 24 7.53 2.89 -10.30
C ALA A 24 8.93 3.12 -9.71
N PRO A 25 9.04 3.25 -8.38
CA PRO A 25 10.33 3.28 -7.71
C PRO A 25 11.04 1.94 -7.86
N ILE A 26 12.38 1.98 -7.98
CA ILE A 26 13.21 0.76 -7.98
C ILE A 26 13.27 0.25 -6.54
N THR A 27 12.81 -0.97 -6.33
CA THR A 27 12.67 -1.58 -5.00
C THR A 27 13.15 -3.03 -5.06
N ASN A 28 13.83 -3.50 -4.01
CA ASN A 28 14.16 -4.90 -3.82
C ASN A 28 12.98 -5.66 -3.18
N ASP A 29 13.06 -6.99 -3.14
CA ASP A 29 12.00 -7.85 -2.59
C ASP A 29 11.71 -7.63 -1.09
N ASP A 30 12.67 -7.08 -0.34
CA ASP A 30 12.53 -6.69 1.08
C ASP A 30 11.95 -5.27 1.26
N GLY A 31 11.60 -4.61 0.16
CA GLY A 31 11.10 -3.24 0.17
C GLY A 31 12.20 -2.17 0.27
N THR A 32 13.49 -2.53 0.34
CA THR A 32 14.57 -1.53 0.32
C THR A 32 14.69 -0.86 -1.05
N CYS A 33 15.11 0.41 -1.05
CA CYS A 33 15.36 1.16 -2.27
C CYS A 33 16.80 1.70 -2.32
N ASN A 34 17.10 2.54 -3.30
CA ASN A 34 18.41 3.17 -3.46
C ASN A 34 18.75 4.19 -2.35
N ILE A 35 17.81 4.48 -1.44
CA ILE A 35 17.99 5.39 -0.31
C ILE A 35 18.07 4.54 0.98
N PRO A 36 19.23 4.50 1.66
CA PRO A 36 19.37 3.78 2.92
C PRO A 36 18.39 4.26 3.98
N GLY A 37 17.79 3.33 4.73
CA GLY A 37 16.80 3.63 5.77
C GLY A 37 15.39 3.96 5.24
N VAL A 38 15.18 3.93 3.92
CA VAL A 38 13.86 4.08 3.30
C VAL A 38 13.39 2.73 2.78
N ARG A 39 12.13 2.41 3.07
CA ARG A 39 11.47 1.21 2.59
C ARG A 39 10.14 1.54 1.92
N ILE A 40 9.82 0.80 0.87
CA ILE A 40 8.59 0.92 0.09
C ILE A 40 7.76 -0.32 0.35
N VAL A 41 6.52 -0.12 0.75
CA VAL A 41 5.60 -1.16 1.22
C VAL A 41 4.21 -0.95 0.63
N GLY A 42 3.37 -1.98 0.67
CA GLY A 42 2.04 -1.91 0.08
C GLY A 42 2.01 -2.25 -1.40
N ASP A 43 0.99 -1.77 -2.09
CA ASP A 43 0.69 -2.19 -3.47
C ASP A 43 1.78 -1.79 -4.48
N LEU A 44 2.63 -0.80 -4.13
CA LEU A 44 3.80 -0.40 -4.91
C LEU A 44 4.84 -1.52 -5.05
N THR A 45 4.80 -2.55 -4.19
CA THR A 45 5.72 -3.70 -4.27
C THR A 45 5.24 -4.80 -5.21
N GLY A 46 4.11 -4.60 -5.92
CA GLY A 46 3.77 -5.37 -7.13
C GLY A 46 2.39 -6.04 -7.13
N VAL A 47 2.01 -6.76 -6.07
CA VAL A 47 0.73 -7.49 -6.02
C VAL A 47 -0.27 -6.74 -5.15
N PRO A 48 -1.32 -6.11 -5.73
CA PRO A 48 -2.31 -5.33 -4.98
C PRO A 48 -3.30 -6.27 -4.29
N LEU A 49 -2.87 -6.90 -3.21
CA LEU A 49 -3.71 -7.71 -2.34
C LEU A 49 -3.59 -7.19 -0.91
N LEU A 50 -4.75 -6.92 -0.31
CA LEU A 50 -4.88 -6.36 1.04
C LEU A 50 -3.99 -7.06 2.09
N LYS A 51 -3.90 -8.39 2.00
CA LYS A 51 -3.05 -9.21 2.88
C LYS A 51 -1.57 -8.86 2.72
N PHE A 52 -1.09 -8.74 1.48
CA PHE A 52 0.30 -8.39 1.20
C PHE A 52 0.61 -6.95 1.56
N SER A 53 -0.34 -6.03 1.35
CA SER A 53 -0.15 -4.64 1.76
C SER A 53 0.00 -4.52 3.28
N ALA A 54 -0.83 -5.22 4.04
CA ALA A 54 -0.71 -5.27 5.50
C ALA A 54 0.60 -5.95 5.96
N ASP A 55 0.92 -7.12 5.38
CA ASP A 55 2.11 -7.91 5.75
C ASP A 55 3.41 -7.14 5.51
N THR A 56 3.57 -6.55 4.32
CA THR A 56 4.76 -5.78 3.96
C THR A 56 4.96 -4.56 4.87
N GLY A 57 3.88 -3.88 5.27
CA GLY A 57 3.94 -2.78 6.22
C GLY A 57 4.48 -3.17 7.61
N ALA A 58 3.98 -4.28 8.17
CA ALA A 58 4.47 -4.78 9.46
C ALA A 58 5.92 -5.28 9.38
N ARG A 59 6.22 -6.06 8.34
CA ARG A 59 7.56 -6.63 8.13
C ARG A 59 8.62 -5.55 7.96
N ALA A 60 8.34 -4.45 7.27
CA ALA A 60 9.30 -3.36 7.11
C ALA A 60 9.75 -2.79 8.46
N VAL A 61 8.85 -2.63 9.43
CA VAL A 61 9.23 -2.17 10.77
C VAL A 61 10.05 -3.23 11.50
N GLN A 62 9.68 -4.50 11.40
CA GLN A 62 10.42 -5.60 12.01
C GLN A 62 11.84 -5.72 11.46
N GLU A 63 12.02 -5.51 10.16
CA GLU A 63 13.32 -5.54 9.51
C GLU A 63 14.16 -4.31 9.89
N ILE A 64 13.57 -3.10 9.93
CA ILE A 64 14.25 -1.89 10.42
C ILE A 64 14.79 -2.10 11.85
N LEU A 65 14.01 -2.72 12.73
CA LEU A 65 14.44 -3.01 14.11
C LEU A 65 15.62 -4.00 14.19
N GLN A 66 15.82 -4.82 13.17
CA GLN A 66 16.91 -5.79 13.09
C GLN A 66 18.16 -5.23 12.39
N GLU A 67 18.06 -4.05 11.76
CA GLU A 67 19.17 -3.40 11.09
C GLU A 67 20.21 -2.93 12.10
N LYS A 68 21.49 -3.23 11.84
CA LYS A 68 22.61 -2.81 12.72
C LYS A 68 22.77 -1.29 12.80
N THR A 69 22.34 -0.58 11.77
CA THR A 69 22.41 0.88 11.67
C THR A 69 21.30 1.55 12.47
N PHE A 70 20.22 0.82 12.78
CA PHE A 70 19.09 1.36 13.51
C PHE A 70 19.42 1.46 15.00
N SER A 71 19.34 2.67 15.53
CA SER A 71 19.50 2.93 16.96
C SER A 71 18.22 3.58 17.48
N LYS A 72 17.50 2.85 18.34
CA LYS A 72 16.30 3.36 18.99
C LYS A 72 16.68 4.43 20.01
N GLY A 73 16.11 5.62 19.90
CA GLY A 73 16.27 6.69 20.89
C GLY A 73 17.43 7.64 20.60
N GLY A 74 17.08 8.80 20.06
CA GLY A 74 17.70 10.07 20.43
C GLY A 74 16.84 10.80 21.48
N ASP A 75 17.20 12.03 21.84
CA ASP A 75 16.39 12.93 22.69
C ASP A 75 14.89 12.85 22.36
N SER A 76 14.03 13.15 23.34
CA SER A 76 12.54 13.14 23.23
C SER A 76 11.95 13.91 22.02
N LYS A 77 12.74 14.70 21.30
CA LYS A 77 12.35 15.44 20.09
C LYS A 77 12.64 14.70 18.77
N THR A 78 13.30 13.55 18.80
CA THR A 78 13.69 12.81 17.60
C THR A 78 12.69 11.70 17.32
N LEU A 79 12.23 11.60 16.07
CA LEU A 79 11.40 10.49 15.61
C LEU A 79 12.31 9.32 15.23
N ASP A 80 11.98 8.13 15.70
CA ASP A 80 12.64 6.88 15.33
C ASP A 80 12.15 6.39 13.94
N LEU A 81 10.91 6.74 13.57
CA LEU A 81 10.29 6.32 12.31
C LEU A 81 9.31 7.38 11.78
N VAL A 82 9.31 7.57 10.47
CA VAL A 82 8.28 8.36 9.77
C VAL A 82 7.58 7.46 8.77
N ILE A 83 6.26 7.42 8.83
CA ILE A 83 5.41 6.62 7.95
C ILE A 83 4.64 7.59 7.06
N ILE A 84 4.70 7.37 5.74
CA ILE A 84 4.03 8.20 4.74
C ILE A 84 2.95 7.36 4.06
N GLY A 85 1.71 7.81 4.16
CA GLY A 85 0.50 7.13 3.70
C GLY A 85 -0.16 6.33 4.82
N ALA A 86 -1.38 6.69 5.21
CA ALA A 86 -2.25 5.96 6.14
C ALA A 86 -3.19 4.99 5.41
N GLY A 87 -2.69 4.34 4.35
CA GLY A 87 -3.29 3.15 3.76
C GLY A 87 -3.06 1.91 4.63
N VAL A 88 -3.36 0.74 4.09
CA VAL A 88 -3.32 -0.53 4.84
C VAL A 88 -1.91 -0.88 5.29
N SER A 89 -0.92 -0.70 4.42
CA SER A 89 0.49 -0.90 4.74
C SER A 89 0.99 0.08 5.80
N GLY A 90 0.67 1.36 5.67
CA GLY A 90 1.11 2.38 6.62
C GLY A 90 0.45 2.25 8.00
N ILE A 91 -0.82 1.88 8.07
CA ILE A 91 -1.47 1.58 9.36
C ILE A 91 -0.88 0.32 9.99
N SER A 92 -0.62 -0.71 9.19
CA SER A 92 0.05 -1.92 9.67
C SER A 92 1.44 -1.61 10.24
N ALA A 93 2.22 -0.80 9.53
CA ALA A 93 3.51 -0.30 10.00
C ALA A 93 3.37 0.52 11.29
N ALA A 94 2.38 1.40 11.39
CA ALA A 94 2.13 2.21 12.59
C ALA A 94 1.78 1.36 13.81
N ILE A 95 0.97 0.31 13.62
CA ILE A 95 0.64 -0.65 14.67
C ILE A 95 1.90 -1.37 15.15
N GLU A 96 2.72 -1.84 14.21
CA GLU A 96 3.96 -2.55 14.55
C GLU A 96 4.99 -1.64 15.24
N ALA A 97 5.13 -0.40 14.76
CA ALA A 97 5.98 0.63 15.37
C ALA A 97 5.54 0.95 16.81
N LYS A 98 4.22 1.04 17.03
CA LYS A 98 3.65 1.22 18.37
C LYS A 98 3.96 0.05 19.29
N LYS A 99 3.85 -1.20 18.82
CA LYS A 99 4.21 -2.40 19.61
C LYS A 99 5.69 -2.42 19.98
N ALA A 100 6.55 -1.99 19.05
CA ALA A 100 7.98 -1.87 19.28
C ALA A 100 8.36 -0.66 20.17
N GLY A 101 7.39 0.17 20.55
CA GLY A 101 7.58 1.35 21.39
C GLY A 101 8.48 2.39 20.72
N LEU A 102 8.35 2.58 19.41
CA LEU A 102 9.06 3.61 18.64
C LEU A 102 8.34 4.95 18.76
N ASN A 103 9.10 6.04 18.76
CA ASN A 103 8.55 7.38 18.56
C ASN A 103 8.35 7.60 17.05
N PHE A 104 7.10 7.64 16.59
CA PHE A 104 6.83 7.73 15.15
C PHE A 104 5.70 8.70 14.81
N HIS A 105 5.78 9.27 13.60
CA HIS A 105 4.68 10.01 13.00
C HIS A 105 4.15 9.28 11.77
N LEU A 106 2.83 9.32 11.59
CA LEU A 106 2.14 8.86 10.40
C LEU A 106 1.54 10.08 9.68
N TYR A 107 1.94 10.30 8.44
CA TYR A 107 1.43 11.38 7.60
C TYR A 107 0.54 10.81 6.50
N GLU A 108 -0.61 11.43 6.26
CA GLU A 108 -1.52 11.09 5.17
C GLU A 108 -1.92 12.38 4.46
N SER A 109 -1.93 12.35 3.12
CA SER A 109 -2.26 13.52 2.29
C SER A 109 -3.77 13.72 2.15
N ALA A 110 -4.56 12.66 2.28
CA ALA A 110 -6.02 12.66 2.17
C ALA A 110 -6.66 12.21 3.49
N GLU A 111 -7.60 11.27 3.44
CA GLU A 111 -8.19 10.62 4.61
C GLU A 111 -7.50 9.28 4.88
N ALA A 112 -7.37 8.91 6.15
CA ALA A 112 -6.88 7.59 6.54
C ALA A 112 -7.77 6.50 5.92
N PHE A 113 -7.16 5.43 5.41
CA PHE A 113 -7.86 4.39 4.67
C PHE A 113 -8.62 4.86 3.43
N SER A 114 -8.25 5.98 2.80
CA SER A 114 -8.86 6.43 1.53
C SER A 114 -8.91 5.34 0.45
N THR A 115 -7.98 4.38 0.46
CA THR A 115 -7.99 3.19 -0.43
C THR A 115 -9.13 2.19 -0.13
N ILE A 116 -9.58 2.08 1.13
CA ILE A 116 -10.72 1.23 1.54
C ILE A 116 -12.02 2.05 1.55
N GLY A 117 -11.93 3.37 1.70
CA GLY A 117 -13.00 4.36 1.69
C GLY A 117 -13.69 4.49 0.33
N ILE A 118 -14.28 3.42 -0.18
CA ILE A 118 -15.32 3.49 -1.20
C ILE A 118 -16.54 4.13 -0.53
N SER A 119 -16.85 5.37 -0.89
CA SER A 119 -18.14 5.98 -0.60
C SER A 119 -19.28 5.04 -1.07
N PRO A 120 -20.41 4.87 -0.34
CA PRO A 120 -21.42 3.83 -0.59
C PRO A 120 -22.15 3.87 -1.95
N ALA A 121 -21.81 4.82 -2.84
CA ALA A 121 -22.53 5.07 -4.09
C ALA A 121 -21.94 4.36 -5.32
N LYS A 122 -20.83 3.62 -5.21
CA LYS A 122 -20.30 2.81 -6.32
C LYS A 122 -19.91 1.41 -5.85
N ASN A 123 -20.87 0.69 -5.31
CA ASN A 123 -20.83 -0.77 -5.38
C ASN A 123 -20.91 -1.16 -6.87
N LEU A 124 -19.80 -1.60 -7.47
CA LEU A 124 -19.82 -2.34 -8.72
C LEU A 124 -20.30 -3.78 -8.46
N PHE A 125 -21.47 -3.92 -7.83
CA PHE A 125 -22.25 -5.14 -7.85
C PHE A 125 -23.48 -4.84 -8.71
N SER A 126 -23.43 -5.24 -9.98
CA SER A 126 -24.64 -5.37 -10.78
C SER A 126 -25.37 -6.61 -10.26
N PRO A 127 -26.54 -6.51 -9.62
CA PRO A 127 -27.36 -7.69 -9.42
C PRO A 127 -27.82 -8.14 -10.81
N ILE A 128 -27.38 -9.32 -11.23
CA ILE A 128 -28.00 -10.03 -12.34
C ILE A 128 -29.47 -10.22 -11.93
N ARG A 129 -30.36 -9.39 -12.47
CA ARG A 129 -31.80 -9.65 -12.45
C ARG A 129 -32.00 -10.93 -13.25
N ARG A 130 -32.25 -12.04 -12.56
CA ARG A 130 -32.89 -13.21 -13.17
C ARG A 130 -34.32 -12.79 -13.52
N THR A 131 -34.58 -12.61 -14.81
CA THR A 131 -35.92 -12.78 -15.40
C THR A 131 -36.13 -14.25 -15.68
#